data_AF-A0A1E3J8T0-F1
#
_entry.id   AF-A0A1E3J8T0-F1
#
_cell.length_a   1.000
_cell.length_b   1.000
_cell.length_c   1.000
_cell.angle_alpha   90.00
_cell.angle_beta   90.00
_cell.angle_gamma   90.00
#
_symmetry.space_group_name_H-M   'P 1'
#
loop_
_entity.id
_entity.type
_entity.pdbx_description
1 polymer ?
#
loop_
_entity_poly.entity_id
_entity_poly.type
_entity_poly.pdbx_seq_one_letter_code
_entity_poly.pdbx_strand_id
1 'polypeptide(L)'
;MGFSQDGITGPQESGKRIERGWMSLVAGSRGVWIGYEAEGKVGVVRADVNVNENGNYHLQTTRLASLPFVDRPPFEGAETSDCRSVLQDMVFVHIPRERRDVEQGVETGDVRMEDDESPVSTERAGVVLVYRDTVLDDIDSLSRTRLVTMVFERRLLQLAPGFSEMSDASTEVGDLWDWFTAPHPSRSVCSPACTTILFLHPLSSLPPYTIALAIISTPNGLSRVHLDLGSTQWNLLSEYRLGDLQSDNLILLPSQGVERGHLGLCAVVGRERLQLGAVRTLNDQTMIGDHKPGSMSREESQAVSAATSIILAERQGSDWSDVIRALTAIVDLSSQNSFVNDLLWRIYILSGEDSAIDQMDILGRVQVALFSAFRDSRLALSADILRLHVASELLDQCATFEEDGKITFDLDSIWPLISVLDWCLFLISSSMRQSLIFRASSSNHPTVPQNLIDHPHTSIFILFHPTLRSLVIRILSQLHQFCLFLATLGRPILQPEAGGTGGGRRRDPMATIVAREMAGDLATKWGVDLEGWGQALEKMGELDELSSVQTSLTSLSVTPIQEHLPAFLEALHDSSLLFTSAAAVNSRDAPMAFDALEWTLLPPDRGTGEEHKGTGRADQPLE
;
A
#
# COMPACT_ATOMS: atom_id res chain seq x y z
N MET A 1 -7.24 39.97 53.59
CA MET A 1 -5.99 40.76 53.38
C MET A 1 -4.84 39.93 53.90
N GLY A 2 -3.80 39.77 53.08
CA GLY A 2 -2.55 39.09 53.46
C GLY A 2 -2.28 37.83 52.64
N PHE A 3 -1.79 37.98 51.42
CA PHE A 3 -1.12 36.93 50.67
C PHE A 3 0.22 36.58 51.35
N SER A 4 0.53 35.30 51.45
CA SER A 4 1.90 34.80 51.59
C SER A 4 2.23 34.07 50.29
N GLN A 5 2.80 34.81 49.34
CA GLN A 5 3.68 34.24 48.33
C GLN A 5 4.91 33.72 49.07
N ASP A 6 5.25 32.45 48.89
CA ASP A 6 6.62 31.99 48.62
C ASP A 6 6.67 30.46 48.62
N GLY A 7 7.24 29.90 47.54
CA GLY A 7 7.60 28.48 47.48
C GLY A 7 6.97 27.65 46.37
N ILE A 8 6.65 28.21 45.20
CA ILE A 8 6.73 27.39 43.98
C ILE A 8 8.22 27.18 43.74
N THR A 9 8.79 26.16 44.38
CA THR A 9 10.03 25.58 43.89
C THR A 9 9.69 24.96 42.55
N GLY A 10 9.95 25.71 41.46
CA GLY A 10 10.22 25.09 40.18
C GLY A 10 11.23 23.96 40.37
N PRO A 11 11.23 22.93 39.51
CA PRO A 11 12.13 21.79 39.69
C PRO A 11 13.54 22.35 39.90
N GLN A 12 14.16 22.01 41.04
CA GLN A 12 15.55 22.39 41.29
C GLN A 12 16.33 22.04 40.03
N GLU A 13 16.93 23.04 39.39
CA GLU A 13 17.82 22.84 38.26
C GLU A 13 19.00 22.02 38.78
N SER A 14 18.87 20.71 38.76
CA SER A 14 20.02 19.83 38.96
C SER A 14 20.96 20.19 37.82
N GLY A 15 22.09 20.84 38.12
CA GLY A 15 23.09 21.32 37.13
C GLY A 15 23.74 20.24 36.27
N LYS A 16 23.15 19.04 36.20
CA LYS A 16 23.54 17.95 35.32
C LYS A 16 22.98 18.21 33.93
N ARG A 17 23.85 18.72 33.05
CA ARG A 17 23.52 18.88 31.63
C ARG A 17 23.39 17.49 30.99
N ILE A 18 22.21 17.17 30.48
CA ILE A 18 22.00 15.98 29.65
C ILE A 18 22.76 16.21 28.34
N GLU A 19 23.66 15.28 28.01
CA GLU A 19 24.47 15.35 26.79
C GLU A 19 23.71 14.74 25.61
N ARG A 20 23.03 13.60 25.85
CA ARG A 20 22.26 12.86 24.85
C ARG A 20 21.02 12.23 25.46
N GLY A 21 19.98 12.06 24.65
CA GLY A 21 18.71 11.47 25.08
C GLY A 21 18.07 10.65 23.98
N TRP A 22 17.35 9.62 24.40
CA TRP A 22 16.64 8.67 23.55
C TRP A 22 15.24 8.45 24.09
N MET A 23 14.26 8.24 23.22
CA MET A 23 12.88 8.06 23.64
C MET A 23 12.18 7.06 22.72
N SER A 24 11.44 6.12 23.29
CA SER A 24 10.65 5.17 22.52
C SER A 24 9.46 4.63 23.31
N LEU A 25 8.48 4.11 22.58
CA LEU A 25 7.45 3.24 23.12
C LEU A 25 7.93 1.79 23.06
N VAL A 26 7.44 0.94 23.98
CA VAL A 26 7.76 -0.49 24.03
C VAL A 26 6.45 -1.28 23.97
N ALA A 27 6.37 -2.23 23.04
CA ALA A 27 5.20 -3.10 22.91
C ALA A 27 4.91 -3.82 24.24
N GLY A 28 3.65 -3.79 24.68
CA GLY A 28 3.21 -4.39 25.93
C GLY A 28 3.56 -3.62 27.22
N SER A 29 4.22 -2.46 27.12
CA SER A 29 4.44 -1.55 28.25
C SER A 29 3.59 -0.30 28.10
N ARG A 30 2.87 0.09 29.15
CA ARG A 30 2.16 1.38 29.18
C ARG A 30 3.20 2.46 29.50
N GLY A 31 3.26 3.55 28.73
CA GLY A 31 4.17 4.67 28.99
C GLY A 31 5.37 4.77 28.04
N VAL A 32 6.06 5.91 28.13
CA VAL A 32 7.20 6.29 27.29
C VAL A 32 8.50 6.00 28.04
N TRP A 33 9.43 5.33 27.37
CA TRP A 33 10.75 5.03 27.91
C TRP A 33 11.76 6.06 27.41
N ILE A 34 12.50 6.66 28.35
CA ILE A 34 13.44 7.75 28.10
C ILE A 34 14.82 7.34 28.62
N GLY A 35 15.78 7.24 27.72
CA GLY A 35 17.20 7.05 28.05
C GLY A 35 17.93 8.38 28.06
N TYR A 36 18.90 8.55 28.94
CA TYR A 36 19.74 9.74 28.97
C TYR A 36 21.18 9.41 29.32
N GLU A 37 22.10 10.19 28.76
CA GLU A 37 23.51 10.21 29.11
C GLU A 37 23.88 11.58 29.69
N ALA A 38 24.44 11.58 30.91
CA ALA A 38 24.88 12.79 31.59
C ALA A 38 26.14 12.49 32.40
N GLU A 39 27.21 13.29 32.20
CA GLU A 39 28.48 13.17 32.94
C GLU A 39 29.07 11.74 32.87
N GLY A 40 28.97 11.09 31.71
CA GLY A 40 29.44 9.71 31.48
C GLY A 40 28.62 8.62 32.17
N LYS A 41 27.46 8.95 32.76
CA LYS A 41 26.52 7.98 33.33
C LYS A 41 25.28 7.86 32.45
N VAL A 42 24.82 6.62 32.29
CA VAL A 42 23.61 6.29 31.55
C VAL A 42 22.48 5.99 32.53
N GLY A 43 21.30 6.56 32.28
CA GLY A 43 20.11 6.32 33.08
C GLY A 43 18.87 6.17 32.23
N VAL A 44 17.81 5.64 32.85
CA VAL A 44 16.51 5.43 32.22
C VAL A 44 15.41 6.03 33.11
N VAL A 45 14.42 6.65 32.49
CA VAL A 45 13.22 7.20 33.10
C VAL A 45 12.02 6.66 32.32
N ARG A 46 10.98 6.24 33.02
CA ARG A 46 9.68 5.93 32.43
C ARG A 46 8.74 7.11 32.68
N ALA A 47 8.02 7.56 31.66
CA ALA A 47 7.02 8.61 31.74
C ALA A 47 5.64 8.05 31.40
N ASP A 48 4.73 8.09 32.36
CA ASP A 48 3.33 7.70 32.22
C ASP A 48 2.45 8.91 32.00
N VAL A 49 1.49 8.81 31.07
CA VAL A 49 0.44 9.81 30.87
C VAL A 49 -0.81 9.29 31.59
N ASN A 50 -1.22 10.00 32.66
CA ASN A 50 -2.37 9.65 33.46
C ASN A 50 -3.44 10.75 33.34
N VAL A 51 -4.70 10.38 33.58
CA VAL A 51 -5.82 11.32 33.63
C VAL A 51 -6.29 11.39 35.08
N ASN A 52 -6.36 12.59 35.65
CA ASN A 52 -6.87 12.75 37.02
C ASN A 52 -8.41 12.63 37.05
N GLU A 53 -9.00 12.57 38.25
CA GLU A 53 -10.45 12.45 38.46
C GLU A 53 -11.27 13.57 37.78
N ASN A 54 -10.63 14.71 37.47
CA ASN A 54 -11.24 15.87 36.80
C ASN A 54 -11.09 15.84 35.27
N GLY A 55 -10.54 14.77 34.68
CA GLY A 55 -10.32 14.64 33.24
C GLY A 55 -9.07 15.35 32.70
N ASN A 56 -8.21 15.91 33.56
CA ASN A 56 -6.97 16.56 33.14
C ASN A 56 -5.82 15.56 33.01
N TYR A 57 -5.12 15.62 31.89
CA TYR A 57 -3.91 14.85 31.63
C TYR A 57 -2.74 15.37 32.47
N HIS A 58 -1.98 14.46 33.07
CA HIS A 58 -0.74 14.74 33.77
C HIS A 58 0.32 13.69 33.46
N LEU A 59 1.59 14.09 33.55
CA LEU A 59 2.74 13.22 33.34
C LEU A 59 3.35 12.83 34.68
N GLN A 60 3.50 11.53 34.90
CA GLN A 60 4.22 10.98 36.04
C GLN A 60 5.52 10.33 35.55
N THR A 61 6.65 10.72 36.12
CA THR A 61 7.96 10.16 35.74
C THR A 61 8.53 9.29 36.86
N THR A 62 8.84 8.04 36.54
CA THR A 62 9.55 7.11 37.42
C THR A 62 11.00 7.00 36.97
N ARG A 63 11.94 7.47 37.80
CA ARG A 63 13.37 7.32 37.53
C ARG A 63 13.80 5.93 37.96
N LEU A 64 14.44 5.19 37.05
CA LEU A 64 15.02 3.89 37.38
C LEU A 64 16.40 4.06 38.02
N ALA A 65 16.85 3.03 38.72
CA ALA A 65 18.22 2.94 39.19
C ALA A 65 19.19 3.14 38.01
N SER A 66 20.34 3.76 38.27
CA SER A 66 21.38 3.91 37.25
C SER A 66 21.76 2.54 36.69
N LEU A 67 21.96 2.47 35.37
CA LEU A 67 22.34 1.22 34.73
C LEU A 67 23.71 0.78 35.27
N PRO A 68 23.92 -0.53 35.50
CA PRO A 68 25.19 -1.04 35.99
C PRO A 68 26.31 -0.73 34.98
N PHE A 69 27.53 -0.57 35.50
CA PHE A 69 28.71 -0.53 34.63
C PHE A 69 28.85 -1.89 33.93
N VAL A 70 28.90 -1.86 32.60
CA VAL A 70 29.06 -3.06 31.79
C VAL A 70 30.53 -3.23 31.43
N ASP A 71 31.09 -4.36 31.85
CA ASP A 71 32.48 -4.69 31.55
C ASP A 71 32.72 -4.79 30.04
N ARG A 72 33.91 -4.32 29.62
CA ARG A 72 34.32 -4.33 28.23
C ARG A 72 34.93 -5.70 27.92
N PRO A 73 34.37 -6.48 26.98
CA PRO A 73 35.02 -7.71 26.55
C PRO A 73 36.39 -7.38 25.94
N PRO A 74 37.40 -8.26 26.06
CA PRO A 74 38.70 -8.02 25.44
C PRO A 74 38.60 -8.02 23.91
N PHE A 75 39.55 -7.35 23.24
CA PHE A 75 39.81 -7.56 21.81
C PHE A 75 40.82 -8.71 21.69
N GLU A 76 40.59 -9.64 20.77
CA GLU A 76 41.60 -10.68 20.50
C GLU A 76 42.89 -10.01 20.00
N GLY A 77 43.97 -10.15 20.76
CA GLY A 77 45.29 -9.61 20.41
C GLY A 77 45.61 -8.19 20.88
N ALA A 78 44.74 -7.51 21.64
CA ALA A 78 45.04 -6.19 22.21
C ALA A 78 44.87 -6.17 23.74
N GLU A 79 45.75 -5.44 24.45
CA GLU A 79 45.61 -5.22 25.88
C GLU A 79 44.36 -4.36 26.18
N THR A 80 43.60 -4.73 27.23
CA THR A 80 42.30 -4.12 27.57
C THR A 80 42.39 -2.64 27.94
N SER A 81 43.58 -2.11 28.24
CA SER A 81 43.83 -0.73 28.69
C SER A 81 43.63 0.33 27.59
N ASP A 82 43.78 -0.02 26.31
CA ASP A 82 43.77 0.96 25.20
C ASP A 82 42.42 1.01 24.44
N CYS A 83 41.40 0.30 24.94
CA CYS A 83 40.08 0.26 24.34
C CYS A 83 39.19 1.41 24.84
N ARG A 84 38.84 2.34 23.94
CA ARG A 84 37.82 3.38 24.14
C ARG A 84 36.44 2.86 23.74
N SER A 85 35.45 3.04 24.62
CA SER A 85 34.05 2.66 24.37
C SER A 85 33.17 3.90 24.41
N VAL A 86 32.33 4.08 23.40
CA VAL A 86 31.40 5.21 23.29
C VAL A 86 29.99 4.68 23.07
N LEU A 87 29.02 5.12 23.88
CA LEU A 87 27.61 4.81 23.65
C LEU A 87 27.15 5.54 22.37
N GLN A 88 26.76 4.79 21.34
CA GLN A 88 26.23 5.35 20.10
C GLN A 88 24.72 5.53 20.17
N ASP A 89 23.99 4.55 20.71
CA ASP A 89 22.53 4.54 20.68
C ASP A 89 21.90 3.77 21.85
N MET A 90 20.64 4.07 22.16
CA MET A 90 19.81 3.33 23.12
C MET A 90 18.46 2.97 22.48
N VAL A 91 18.20 1.68 22.30
CA VAL A 91 16.95 1.19 21.70
C VAL A 91 16.13 0.45 22.74
N PHE A 92 14.91 0.90 23.00
CA PHE A 92 14.00 0.19 23.90
C PHE A 92 13.25 -0.90 23.13
N VAL A 93 13.22 -2.10 23.70
CA VAL A 93 12.68 -3.30 23.03
C VAL A 93 11.73 -4.07 23.94
N HIS A 94 10.82 -4.82 23.35
CA HIS A 94 10.02 -5.78 24.10
C HIS A 94 10.88 -6.97 24.55
N ILE A 95 10.68 -7.45 25.77
CA ILE A 95 11.31 -8.68 26.25
C ILE A 95 10.20 -9.65 26.65
N PRO A 96 10.00 -10.75 25.89
CA PRO A 96 8.99 -11.73 26.23
C PRO A 96 9.31 -12.38 27.58
N ARG A 97 8.27 -12.90 28.24
CA ARG A 97 8.48 -13.73 29.43
C ARG A 97 9.09 -15.05 29.00
N GLU A 98 10.12 -15.48 29.70
CA GLU A 98 10.52 -16.88 29.65
C GLU A 98 9.33 -17.69 30.19
N ARG A 99 8.66 -18.45 29.31
CA ARG A 99 7.81 -19.53 29.79
C ARG A 99 8.76 -20.47 30.53
N ARG A 100 8.49 -20.75 31.81
CA ARG A 100 9.12 -21.88 32.47
C ARG A 100 8.57 -23.12 31.76
N ASP A 101 9.27 -23.57 30.73
CA ASP A 101 9.04 -24.91 30.21
C ASP A 101 9.34 -25.86 31.37
N VAL A 102 8.33 -26.63 31.76
CA VAL A 102 8.44 -27.70 32.72
C VAL A 102 9.27 -28.81 32.05
N GLU A 103 10.58 -28.61 31.98
CA GLU A 103 11.54 -29.69 31.76
C GLU A 103 11.73 -30.45 33.08
N GLN A 104 10.69 -31.17 33.50
CA GLN A 104 10.86 -32.38 34.30
C GLN A 104 9.84 -33.39 33.81
N GLY A 105 10.34 -34.35 33.03
CA GLY A 105 9.55 -35.48 32.60
C GLY A 105 9.09 -36.30 33.81
N VAL A 106 7.78 -36.39 33.99
CA VAL A 106 7.13 -37.53 34.62
C VAL A 106 5.83 -37.77 33.85
N GLU A 107 5.79 -38.84 33.08
CA GLU A 107 4.54 -39.44 32.62
C GLU A 107 3.75 -39.91 33.85
N THR A 108 2.51 -39.42 34.01
CA THR A 108 1.28 -40.17 34.34
C THR A 108 0.31 -39.38 35.23
N GLY A 109 -0.96 -39.36 34.80
CA GLY A 109 -2.12 -39.47 35.68
C GLY A 109 -2.82 -38.18 36.11
N ASP A 110 -4.00 -37.96 35.53
CA ASP A 110 -5.14 -37.17 36.05
C ASP A 110 -4.96 -36.50 37.42
N VAL A 111 -4.82 -35.18 37.44
CA VAL A 111 -5.23 -34.35 38.57
C VAL A 111 -5.95 -33.11 38.06
N ARG A 112 -7.08 -32.86 38.73
CA ARG A 112 -8.09 -31.83 38.50
C ARG A 112 -7.49 -30.43 38.41
N MET A 113 -8.13 -29.60 37.59
CA MET A 113 -8.00 -28.14 37.61
C MET A 113 -8.36 -27.63 39.01
N GLU A 114 -7.35 -27.45 39.85
CA GLU A 114 -7.40 -26.43 40.88
C GLU A 114 -6.92 -25.15 40.19
N ASP A 115 -7.78 -24.13 40.23
CA ASP A 115 -7.47 -22.76 39.80
C ASP A 115 -6.26 -22.28 40.62
N ASP A 116 -5.07 -22.49 40.07
CA ASP A 116 -3.87 -21.82 40.52
C ASP A 116 -4.05 -20.35 40.12
N GLU A 117 -4.49 -19.53 41.08
CA GLU A 117 -4.38 -18.07 41.09
C GLU A 117 -2.89 -17.70 40.97
N SER A 118 -2.35 -17.89 39.77
CA SER A 118 -1.03 -17.44 39.40
C SER A 118 -1.04 -15.91 39.41
N PRO A 119 -0.11 -15.27 40.13
CA PRO A 119 -0.18 -13.84 40.40
C PRO A 119 -0.18 -13.02 39.11
N VAL A 120 -1.02 -11.99 39.13
CA VAL A 120 -1.25 -10.96 38.11
C VAL A 120 0.00 -10.64 37.29
N SER A 121 -0.18 -10.61 35.98
CA SER A 121 0.82 -10.42 34.95
C SER A 121 1.83 -9.27 35.24
N THR A 122 3.12 -9.57 35.46
CA THR A 122 4.21 -8.58 35.60
C THR A 122 4.73 -8.04 34.25
N GLU A 123 4.61 -6.74 33.98
CA GLU A 123 5.16 -6.10 32.76
C GLU A 123 6.71 -6.20 32.72
N ARG A 124 7.29 -6.33 31.51
CA ARG A 124 8.75 -6.32 31.28
C ARG A 124 9.08 -5.44 30.07
N ALA A 125 10.22 -4.75 30.14
CA ALA A 125 10.77 -3.97 29.04
C ALA A 125 12.29 -4.15 28.98
N GLY A 126 12.88 -3.93 27.81
CA GLY A 126 14.32 -3.97 27.61
C GLY A 126 14.88 -2.66 27.09
N VAL A 127 16.16 -2.42 27.32
CA VAL A 127 16.95 -1.46 26.54
C VAL A 127 18.22 -2.13 26.03
N VAL A 128 18.49 -1.93 24.75
CA VAL A 128 19.72 -2.36 24.08
C VAL A 128 20.62 -1.13 23.97
N LEU A 129 21.74 -1.18 24.67
CA LEU A 129 22.80 -0.17 24.62
C LEU A 129 23.76 -0.56 23.50
N VAL A 130 23.92 0.35 22.53
CA VAL A 130 24.78 0.14 21.36
C VAL A 130 26.09 0.90 21.58
N TYR A 131 27.16 0.17 21.87
CA TYR A 131 28.49 0.73 22.07
C TYR A 131 29.36 0.55 20.83
N ARG A 132 30.15 1.59 20.52
CA ARG A 132 31.31 1.47 19.63
C ARG A 132 32.56 1.33 20.47
N ASP A 133 33.17 0.16 20.38
CA ASP A 133 34.45 -0.11 21.01
C ASP A 133 35.56 0.09 19.97
N THR A 134 36.59 0.82 20.34
CA THR A 134 37.73 1.21 19.47
C THR A 134 39.04 0.98 20.20
N VAL A 135 39.95 0.25 19.59
CA VAL A 135 41.34 0.13 20.03
C VAL A 135 42.18 1.01 19.12
N LEU A 136 42.95 1.91 19.72
CA LEU A 136 43.91 2.74 19.00
C LEU A 136 45.25 1.99 19.02
N ASP A 137 45.65 1.47 17.86
CA ASP A 137 47.01 0.98 17.64
C ASP A 137 47.77 1.99 16.76
N ASP A 138 49.11 2.00 16.81
CA ASP A 138 49.95 3.02 16.17
C ASP A 138 49.85 3.05 14.63
N ILE A 139 49.22 2.03 14.03
CA ILE A 139 49.14 1.81 12.57
C ILE A 139 47.69 1.69 12.08
N ASP A 140 46.81 1.00 12.81
CA ASP A 140 45.40 0.79 12.42
C ASP A 140 44.45 0.90 13.64
N SER A 141 43.33 1.60 13.47
CA SER A 141 42.27 1.62 14.49
C SER A 141 41.30 0.45 14.30
N LEU A 142 41.32 -0.52 15.22
CA LEU A 142 40.36 -1.62 15.23
C LEU A 142 39.08 -1.15 15.91
N SER A 143 37.92 -1.37 15.28
CA SER A 143 36.63 -1.00 15.86
C SER A 143 35.60 -2.12 15.74
N ARG A 144 34.72 -2.23 16.73
CA ARG A 144 33.58 -3.16 16.72
C ARG A 144 32.37 -2.55 17.41
N THR A 145 31.20 -3.11 17.13
CA THR A 145 29.96 -2.78 17.85
C THR A 145 29.72 -3.81 18.95
N ARG A 146 29.30 -3.34 20.12
CA ARG A 146 28.84 -4.18 21.23
C ARG A 146 27.42 -3.80 21.61
N LEU A 147 26.52 -4.77 21.57
CA LEU A 147 25.13 -4.65 21.98
C LEU A 147 24.98 -5.22 23.39
N VAL A 148 24.43 -4.44 24.32
CA VAL A 148 24.18 -4.87 25.70
C VAL A 148 22.72 -4.69 26.04
N THR A 149 22.04 -5.79 26.39
CA THR A 149 20.62 -5.76 26.73
C THR A 149 20.43 -5.72 28.24
N MET A 150 19.79 -4.66 28.73
CA MET A 150 19.34 -4.50 30.11
C MET A 150 17.83 -4.74 30.18
N VAL A 151 17.37 -5.33 31.29
CA VAL A 151 15.96 -5.69 31.51
C VAL A 151 15.38 -4.86 32.64
N PHE A 152 14.15 -4.41 32.45
CA PHE A 152 13.33 -3.74 33.46
C PHE A 152 12.09 -4.58 33.73
N GLU A 153 11.77 -4.80 34.99
CA GLU A 153 10.64 -5.62 35.42
C GLU A 153 9.76 -4.87 36.39
N ARG A 154 8.45 -4.90 36.15
CA ARG A 154 7.46 -4.37 37.07
C ARG A 154 7.17 -5.42 38.15
N ARG A 155 7.50 -5.12 39.40
CA ARG A 155 7.33 -6.04 40.53
C ARG A 155 6.44 -5.42 41.60
N LEU A 156 5.70 -6.28 42.30
CA LEU A 156 4.92 -5.89 43.45
C LEU A 156 5.87 -5.55 44.60
N LEU A 157 5.70 -4.37 45.19
CA LEU A 157 6.41 -3.98 46.39
C LEU A 157 5.78 -4.68 47.58
N GLN A 158 6.57 -5.51 48.25
CA GLN A 158 6.22 -5.97 49.58
C GLN A 158 6.60 -4.89 50.57
N LEU A 159 5.58 -4.30 51.22
CA LEU A 159 5.81 -3.41 52.35
C LEU A 159 6.56 -4.16 53.44
N ALA A 160 7.58 -3.52 54.01
CA ALA A 160 8.29 -4.10 55.15
C ALA A 160 7.29 -4.34 56.30
N PRO A 161 7.46 -5.40 57.11
CA PRO A 161 6.48 -5.85 58.11
C PRO A 161 6.05 -4.80 59.15
N GLY A 162 6.81 -3.71 59.32
CA GLY A 162 6.46 -2.60 60.23
C GLY A 162 5.70 -1.43 59.58
N PHE A 163 5.57 -1.39 58.25
CA PHE A 163 4.84 -0.35 57.52
C PHE A 163 3.41 -0.77 57.15
N SER A 164 3.13 -2.08 57.11
CA SER A 164 1.78 -2.62 56.98
C SER A 164 0.88 -2.26 58.16
N GLU A 165 1.44 -1.96 59.33
CA GLU A 165 0.69 -1.54 60.52
C GLU A 165 0.29 -0.04 60.50
N MET A 166 0.90 0.76 59.62
CA MET A 166 0.59 2.20 59.48
C MET A 166 -0.48 2.49 58.42
N SER A 167 -0.89 1.50 57.62
CA SER A 167 -2.04 1.65 56.74
C SER A 167 -3.31 1.42 57.53
N ASP A 168 -4.12 2.47 57.69
CA ASP A 168 -5.43 2.39 58.35
C ASP A 168 -6.26 1.24 57.74
N ALA A 169 -6.79 0.38 58.61
CA ALA A 169 -7.47 -0.88 58.28
C ALA A 169 -8.77 -0.74 57.45
N SER A 170 -9.05 0.44 56.88
CA SER A 170 -10.21 0.73 56.01
C SER A 170 -9.84 0.99 54.55
N THR A 171 -8.56 1.10 54.21
CA THR A 171 -8.09 1.17 52.83
C THR A 171 -7.18 -0.02 52.60
N GLU A 172 -7.66 -1.03 51.88
CA GLU A 172 -6.79 -2.03 51.27
C GLU A 172 -5.66 -1.25 50.59
N VAL A 173 -4.42 -1.41 51.07
CA VAL A 173 -3.28 -0.86 50.35
C VAL A 173 -3.22 -1.64 49.06
N GLY A 174 -3.81 -1.06 48.01
CA GLY A 174 -3.80 -1.66 46.68
C GLY A 174 -2.38 -2.03 46.33
N ASP A 175 -2.23 -3.16 45.64
CA ASP A 175 -0.95 -3.68 45.16
C ASP A 175 -0.05 -2.55 44.63
N LEU A 176 1.01 -2.22 45.36
CA LEU A 176 1.91 -1.13 45.01
C LEU A 176 2.98 -1.67 44.08
N TRP A 177 2.94 -1.28 42.81
CA TRP A 177 3.86 -1.79 41.79
C TRP A 177 4.97 -0.78 41.51
N ASP A 178 6.20 -1.26 41.41
CA ASP A 178 7.35 -0.43 41.00
C ASP A 178 8.25 -1.15 39.99
N TRP A 179 9.09 -0.39 39.31
CA TRP A 179 9.98 -0.86 38.26
C TRP A 179 11.39 -1.10 38.77
N PHE A 180 11.90 -2.29 38.50
CA PHE A 180 13.23 -2.72 38.91
C PHE A 180 14.13 -2.89 37.69
N THR A 181 15.36 -2.39 37.80
CA THR A 181 16.41 -2.65 36.82
C THR A 181 17.16 -3.93 37.22
N ALA A 182 17.33 -4.85 36.27
CA ALA A 182 18.13 -6.04 36.51
C ALA A 182 19.58 -5.65 36.87
N PRO A 183 20.19 -6.26 37.90
CA PRO A 183 21.52 -5.87 38.39
C PRO A 183 22.65 -6.19 37.40
N HIS A 184 22.40 -7.12 36.47
CA HIS A 184 23.35 -7.55 35.45
C HIS A 184 22.70 -7.50 34.07
N PRO A 185 23.49 -7.26 33.00
CA PRO A 185 22.99 -7.33 31.65
C PRO A 185 22.49 -8.75 31.35
N SER A 186 21.33 -8.85 30.70
CA SER A 186 20.76 -10.14 30.30
C SER A 186 21.54 -10.76 29.15
N ARG A 187 22.01 -9.94 28.22
CA ARG A 187 22.76 -10.37 27.03
C ARG A 187 23.83 -9.33 26.68
N SER A 188 24.96 -9.80 26.15
CA SER A 188 26.01 -8.95 25.59
C SER A 188 26.58 -9.62 24.35
N VAL A 189 26.47 -8.98 23.19
CA VAL A 189 26.88 -9.51 21.89
C VAL A 189 27.85 -8.53 21.24
N CYS A 190 28.94 -9.04 20.67
CA CYS A 190 29.90 -8.24 19.91
C CYS A 190 29.82 -8.59 18.42
N SER A 191 29.92 -7.58 17.57
CA SER A 191 30.13 -7.78 16.14
C SER A 191 31.54 -8.34 15.88
N PRO A 192 31.77 -8.91 14.69
CA PRO A 192 33.11 -9.19 14.20
C PRO A 192 34.01 -7.93 14.27
N ALA A 193 35.33 -8.16 14.31
CA ALA A 193 36.30 -7.08 14.23
C ALA A 193 36.11 -6.25 12.95
N CYS A 194 36.42 -4.96 13.04
CA CYS A 194 36.25 -3.98 11.96
C CYS A 194 34.81 -3.83 11.43
N THR A 195 33.82 -4.21 12.24
CA THR A 195 32.40 -4.05 11.91
C THR A 195 31.74 -3.03 12.84
N THR A 196 31.23 -1.92 12.30
CA THR A 196 30.58 -0.88 13.12
C THR A 196 29.20 -0.50 12.61
N ILE A 197 28.23 -0.31 13.50
CA ILE A 197 26.96 0.31 13.16
C ILE A 197 27.18 1.82 12.99
N LEU A 198 26.82 2.33 11.82
CA LEU A 198 26.86 3.76 11.50
C LEU A 198 25.51 4.44 11.74
N PHE A 199 24.42 3.73 11.47
CA PHE A 199 23.06 4.21 11.69
C PHE A 199 22.15 3.03 12.06
N LEU A 200 21.16 3.28 12.92
CA LEU A 200 20.22 2.28 13.40
C LEU A 200 18.81 2.87 13.40
N HIS A 201 17.85 2.14 12.83
CA HIS A 201 16.44 2.48 12.82
C HIS A 201 15.63 1.31 13.40
N PRO A 202 15.08 1.43 14.62
CA PRO A 202 14.32 0.35 15.24
C PRO A 202 12.97 0.15 14.54
N LEU A 203 12.63 -1.11 14.21
CA LEU A 203 11.37 -1.49 13.59
C LEU A 203 10.42 -2.02 14.68
N SER A 204 9.97 -1.13 15.56
CA SER A 204 9.24 -1.48 16.79
C SER A 204 7.87 -2.12 16.57
N SER A 205 7.32 -2.05 15.36
CA SER A 205 6.06 -2.71 14.95
C SER A 205 6.24 -4.19 14.62
N LEU A 206 7.47 -4.67 14.43
CA LEU A 206 7.71 -6.01 13.92
C LEU A 206 7.97 -7.02 15.02
N PRO A 207 7.21 -8.13 15.13
CA PRO A 207 7.58 -9.25 16.00
C PRO A 207 8.98 -9.79 15.62
N PRO A 208 9.85 -10.12 16.60
CA PRO A 208 9.66 -10.16 18.06
C PRO A 208 9.85 -8.82 18.81
N TYR A 209 9.74 -7.69 18.10
CA TYR A 209 9.86 -6.29 18.57
C TYR A 209 11.27 -5.89 19.03
N THR A 210 12.26 -6.59 18.47
CA THR A 210 13.69 -6.36 18.66
C THR A 210 14.42 -6.14 17.33
N ILE A 211 13.70 -6.15 16.21
CA ILE A 211 14.28 -6.01 14.88
C ILE A 211 14.58 -4.52 14.62
N ALA A 212 15.75 -4.26 14.04
CA ALA A 212 16.14 -2.94 13.56
C ALA A 212 16.76 -3.04 12.16
N LEU A 213 16.59 -1.97 11.38
CA LEU A 213 17.28 -1.77 10.12
C LEU A 213 18.52 -0.91 10.38
N ALA A 214 19.69 -1.40 10.00
CA ALA A 214 20.96 -0.75 10.29
C ALA A 214 21.80 -0.55 9.03
N ILE A 215 22.68 0.44 9.09
CA ILE A 215 23.81 0.58 8.17
C ILE A 215 25.06 0.16 8.92
N ILE A 216 25.72 -0.89 8.44
CA ILE A 216 26.98 -1.37 8.98
C ILE A 216 28.13 -1.03 8.04
N SER A 217 29.25 -0.63 8.62
CA SER A 217 30.54 -0.57 7.94
C SER A 217 31.29 -1.86 8.21
N THR A 218 31.68 -2.56 7.16
CA THR A 218 32.49 -3.78 7.19
C THR A 218 33.80 -3.54 6.42
N PRO A 219 34.80 -4.43 6.53
CA PRO A 219 35.99 -4.36 5.67
C PRO A 219 35.67 -4.42 4.17
N ASN A 220 34.52 -5.01 3.81
CA ASN A 220 34.08 -5.16 2.43
C ASN A 220 33.28 -3.94 1.91
N GLY A 221 33.10 -2.91 2.74
CA GLY A 221 32.30 -1.72 2.42
C GLY A 221 31.07 -1.58 3.32
N LEU A 222 30.16 -0.69 2.91
CA LEU A 222 28.93 -0.41 3.62
C LEU A 222 27.83 -1.40 3.21
N SER A 223 27.07 -1.88 4.19
CA SER A 223 25.91 -2.74 3.95
C SER A 223 24.71 -2.26 4.76
N ARG A 224 23.52 -2.30 4.15
CA ARG A 224 22.23 -2.18 4.85
C ARG A 224 21.80 -3.57 5.30
N VAL A 225 21.52 -3.73 6.59
CA VAL A 225 21.21 -5.02 7.21
C VAL A 225 20.01 -4.94 8.14
N HIS A 226 19.27 -6.05 8.23
CA HIS A 226 18.33 -6.25 9.34
C HIS A 226 19.06 -6.97 10.46
N LEU A 227 18.96 -6.41 11.67
CA LEU A 227 19.56 -6.92 12.89
C LEU A 227 18.46 -7.25 13.89
N ASP A 228 18.54 -8.44 14.48
CA ASP A 228 17.76 -8.75 15.68
C ASP A 228 18.58 -8.33 16.91
N LEU A 229 18.20 -7.22 17.53
CA LEU A 229 18.83 -6.69 18.74
C LEU A 229 18.61 -7.58 19.96
N GLY A 230 17.65 -8.51 19.89
CA GLY A 230 17.37 -9.50 20.90
C GLY A 230 18.22 -10.77 20.75
N SER A 231 18.93 -10.96 19.64
CA SER A 231 19.66 -12.21 19.40
C SER A 231 20.80 -12.44 20.40
N THR A 232 21.13 -13.70 20.68
CA THR A 232 22.26 -14.08 21.54
C THR A 232 23.60 -14.09 20.79
N GLN A 233 23.57 -13.98 19.47
CA GLN A 233 24.73 -13.98 18.59
C GLN A 233 24.62 -12.83 17.56
N TRP A 234 25.74 -12.39 17.01
CA TRP A 234 25.74 -11.37 15.97
C TRP A 234 25.28 -11.99 14.64
N ASN A 235 23.98 -11.92 14.40
CA ASN A 235 23.33 -12.51 13.22
C ASN A 235 22.69 -11.42 12.36
N LEU A 236 23.04 -11.42 11.08
CA LEU A 236 22.43 -10.57 10.07
C LEU A 236 21.28 -11.34 9.42
N LEU A 237 20.04 -10.82 9.52
CA LEU A 237 18.87 -11.47 8.92
C LEU A 237 18.83 -11.27 7.39
N SER A 238 19.36 -10.15 6.93
CA SER A 238 19.51 -9.84 5.51
C SER A 238 20.67 -8.88 5.31
N GLU A 239 21.36 -8.96 4.18
CA GLU A 239 22.43 -8.02 3.82
C GLU A 239 22.23 -7.50 2.39
N TYR A 240 22.31 -6.18 2.24
CA TYR A 240 22.33 -5.50 0.95
C TYR A 240 23.52 -4.55 0.90
N ARG A 241 24.47 -4.83 0.00
CA ARG A 241 25.66 -3.99 -0.16
C ARG A 241 25.27 -2.62 -0.70
N LEU A 242 25.67 -1.59 0.01
CA LEU A 242 25.59 -0.21 -0.44
C LEU A 242 26.80 0.04 -1.34
N GLY A 243 26.60 0.86 -2.38
CA GLY A 243 27.67 1.17 -3.33
C GLY A 243 28.71 2.12 -2.71
N ASP A 244 29.34 2.93 -3.54
CA ASP A 244 30.31 3.94 -3.11
C ASP A 244 29.62 5.12 -2.39
N LEU A 245 29.13 4.85 -1.18
CA LEU A 245 28.67 5.84 -0.21
C LEU A 245 29.78 6.08 0.80
N GLN A 246 30.03 7.35 1.13
CA GLN A 246 30.91 7.70 2.23
C GLN A 246 30.20 7.46 3.57
N SER A 247 30.94 7.07 4.59
CA SER A 247 30.43 6.68 5.92
C SER A 247 29.83 7.83 6.74
N ASP A 248 29.96 9.07 6.30
CA ASP A 248 29.76 10.24 7.15
C ASP A 248 28.33 10.79 7.07
N ASN A 249 27.65 10.83 8.23
CA ASN A 249 26.29 11.35 8.41
C ASN A 249 25.26 10.67 7.50
N LEU A 250 25.26 9.34 7.52
CA LEU A 250 24.26 8.55 6.85
C LEU A 250 22.94 8.60 7.62
N ILE A 251 21.85 8.78 6.89
CA ILE A 251 20.48 8.67 7.41
C ILE A 251 19.78 7.56 6.64
N LEU A 252 19.04 6.72 7.36
CA LEU A 252 18.21 5.69 6.77
C LEU A 252 16.74 6.10 6.85
N LEU A 253 16.06 6.10 5.70
CA LEU A 253 14.64 6.41 5.58
C LEU A 253 13.92 5.19 4.98
N PRO A 254 13.29 4.34 5.81
CA PRO A 254 12.49 3.23 5.33
C PRO A 254 11.11 3.73 4.87
N SER A 255 10.50 3.01 3.94
CA SER A 255 9.10 3.22 3.60
C SER A 255 8.19 2.46 4.57
N GLN A 256 6.89 2.77 4.55
CA GLN A 256 5.89 2.18 5.44
C GLN A 256 5.88 0.65 5.37
N GLY A 257 6.07 0.06 4.18
CA GLY A 257 6.13 -1.39 4.03
C GLY A 257 7.32 -2.00 4.78
N VAL A 258 8.47 -1.34 4.70
CA VAL A 258 9.72 -1.76 5.37
C VAL A 258 9.63 -1.65 6.88
N GLU A 259 8.99 -0.59 7.40
CA GLU A 259 8.67 -0.44 8.83
C GLU A 259 7.84 -1.61 9.37
N ARG A 260 7.14 -2.32 8.48
CA ARG A 260 6.32 -3.50 8.77
C ARG A 260 6.91 -4.81 8.27
N GLY A 261 8.19 -4.81 7.88
CA GLY A 261 8.89 -6.00 7.43
C GLY A 261 8.31 -6.60 6.15
N HIS A 262 7.45 -5.86 5.46
CA HIS A 262 6.94 -6.19 4.14
C HIS A 262 7.81 -5.57 3.05
N LEU A 263 7.49 -5.90 1.81
CA LEU A 263 8.14 -5.33 0.64
C LEU A 263 7.97 -3.80 0.63
N GLY A 264 9.07 -3.10 0.39
CA GLY A 264 9.08 -1.64 0.24
C GLY A 264 10.42 -1.10 -0.23
N LEU A 265 10.60 0.21 -0.08
CA LEU A 265 11.84 0.89 -0.41
C LEU A 265 12.53 1.40 0.85
N CYS A 266 13.86 1.49 0.79
CA CYS A 266 14.61 2.22 1.79
C CYS A 266 15.65 3.10 1.09
N ALA A 267 15.64 4.38 1.46
CA ALA A 267 16.63 5.34 1.04
C ALA A 267 17.73 5.44 2.09
N VAL A 268 18.97 5.46 1.61
CA VAL A 268 20.15 5.81 2.38
C VAL A 268 20.64 7.17 1.87
N VAL A 269 20.54 8.18 2.72
CA VAL A 269 20.92 9.55 2.43
C VAL A 269 22.28 9.81 3.05
N GLY A 270 23.31 10.04 2.22
CA GLY A 270 24.57 10.62 2.64
C GLY A 270 24.65 12.11 2.29
N ARG A 271 25.73 12.78 2.70
CA ARG A 271 25.93 14.23 2.43
C ARG A 271 25.83 14.62 0.95
N GLU A 272 26.35 13.78 0.06
CA GLU A 272 26.48 14.10 -1.37
C GLU A 272 25.76 13.11 -2.29
N ARG A 273 25.30 11.96 -1.75
CA ARG A 273 24.73 10.87 -2.54
C ARG A 273 23.53 10.27 -1.84
N LEU A 274 22.52 9.93 -2.64
CA LEU A 274 21.34 9.18 -2.23
C LEU A 274 21.41 7.80 -2.89
N GLN A 275 21.24 6.74 -2.12
CA GLN A 275 21.03 5.40 -2.65
C GLN A 275 19.64 4.92 -2.25
N LEU A 276 18.81 4.63 -3.24
CA LEU A 276 17.50 4.01 -3.05
C LEU A 276 17.61 2.53 -3.40
N GLY A 277 17.14 1.66 -2.50
CA GLY A 277 17.19 0.22 -2.71
C GLY A 277 15.94 -0.49 -2.20
N ALA A 278 15.42 -1.42 -2.97
CA ALA A 278 14.30 -2.25 -2.55
C ALA A 278 14.68 -3.12 -1.34
N VAL A 279 13.75 -3.27 -0.41
CA VAL A 279 13.87 -4.11 0.77
C VAL A 279 12.91 -5.26 0.61
N ARG A 280 13.44 -6.49 0.60
CA ARG A 280 12.62 -7.69 0.55
C ARG A 280 11.98 -7.94 1.91
N THR A 281 10.82 -8.58 1.87
CA THR A 281 10.10 -9.07 3.04
C THR A 281 11.00 -9.93 3.93
N LEU A 282 10.90 -9.72 5.25
CA LEU A 282 11.54 -10.59 6.23
C LEU A 282 10.80 -11.93 6.31
N ASN A 283 11.51 -13.00 6.65
CA ASN A 283 10.88 -14.29 6.91
C ASN A 283 9.96 -14.19 8.14
N ASP A 284 8.91 -15.02 8.18
CA ASP A 284 7.98 -15.18 9.31
C ASP A 284 7.17 -13.92 9.69
N GLN A 285 7.08 -12.93 8.80
CA GLN A 285 6.20 -11.78 9.03
C GLN A 285 4.74 -12.15 8.86
N THR A 286 3.89 -11.60 9.74
CA THR A 286 2.44 -11.82 9.70
C THR A 286 1.86 -11.21 8.43
N MET A 287 1.39 -12.05 7.52
CA MET A 287 0.68 -11.62 6.30
C MET A 287 -0.83 -11.55 6.56
N ILE A 288 -1.54 -10.69 5.84
CA ILE A 288 -3.01 -10.63 5.97
C ILE A 288 -3.64 -11.82 5.23
N GLY A 289 -4.57 -12.46 5.94
CA GLY A 289 -5.40 -13.58 5.51
C GLY A 289 -4.73 -14.96 5.66
N ASP A 290 -5.46 -16.01 5.29
CA ASP A 290 -5.05 -17.39 5.56
C ASP A 290 -3.93 -17.86 4.65
N HIS A 291 -2.75 -18.06 5.23
CA HIS A 291 -1.58 -18.62 4.54
C HIS A 291 -0.91 -19.66 5.41
N LYS A 292 -0.53 -20.79 4.82
CA LYS A 292 0.32 -21.77 5.50
C LYS A 292 1.80 -21.39 5.28
N PRO A 293 2.57 -21.12 6.35
CA PRO A 293 3.99 -20.85 6.21
C PRO A 293 4.69 -22.03 5.52
N GLY A 294 5.50 -21.74 4.50
CA GLY A 294 6.32 -22.74 3.81
C GLY A 294 5.63 -23.56 2.70
N SER A 295 4.34 -23.34 2.40
CA SER A 295 3.66 -24.01 1.27
C SER A 295 3.67 -23.23 -0.03
N MET A 296 4.06 -21.96 0.00
CA MET A 296 4.03 -21.06 -1.16
C MET A 296 5.38 -20.99 -1.87
N SER A 297 5.35 -20.79 -3.19
CA SER A 297 6.54 -20.43 -3.95
C SER A 297 7.11 -19.08 -3.47
N ARG A 298 8.36 -18.78 -3.85
CA ARG A 298 9.01 -17.52 -3.46
C ARG A 298 8.27 -16.32 -4.06
N GLU A 299 7.79 -16.48 -5.28
CA GLU A 299 7.06 -15.49 -6.06
C GLU A 299 5.67 -15.25 -5.45
N GLU A 300 4.93 -16.31 -5.11
CA GLU A 300 3.65 -16.21 -4.40
C GLU A 300 3.81 -15.50 -3.05
N SER A 301 4.83 -15.88 -2.26
CA SER A 301 5.09 -15.24 -0.97
C SER A 301 5.38 -13.73 -1.12
N GLN A 302 6.12 -13.35 -2.17
CA GLN A 302 6.35 -11.94 -2.48
C GLN A 302 5.08 -11.21 -2.92
N ALA A 303 4.23 -11.84 -3.74
CA ALA A 303 2.96 -11.28 -4.17
C ALA A 303 2.03 -11.06 -2.96
N VAL A 304 1.96 -12.03 -2.05
CA VAL A 304 1.21 -11.93 -0.80
C VAL A 304 1.73 -10.80 0.08
N SER A 305 3.06 -10.68 0.21
CA SER A 305 3.66 -9.59 0.98
C SER A 305 3.39 -8.22 0.37
N ALA A 306 3.47 -8.09 -0.95
CA ALA A 306 3.19 -6.84 -1.64
C ALA A 306 1.71 -6.45 -1.51
N ALA A 307 0.79 -7.41 -1.68
CA ALA A 307 -0.64 -7.20 -1.44
C ALA A 307 -0.93 -6.74 -0.01
N THR A 308 -0.30 -7.40 0.98
CA THR A 308 -0.43 -7.03 2.40
C THR A 308 0.03 -5.59 2.63
N SER A 309 1.19 -5.21 2.08
CA SER A 309 1.75 -3.86 2.19
C SER A 309 0.80 -2.80 1.60
N ILE A 310 0.29 -3.05 0.38
CA ILE A 310 -0.64 -2.16 -0.32
C ILE A 310 -1.94 -1.97 0.46
N ILE A 311 -2.58 -3.05 0.92
CA ILE A 311 -3.83 -2.97 1.68
C ILE A 311 -3.63 -2.25 3.02
N LEU A 312 -2.51 -2.50 3.71
CA LEU A 312 -2.17 -1.81 4.95
C LEU A 312 -1.92 -0.31 4.75
N ALA A 313 -1.34 0.08 3.62
CA ALA A 313 -1.13 1.47 3.27
C ALA A 313 -2.46 2.17 2.94
N GLU A 314 -3.34 1.51 2.19
CA GLU A 314 -4.67 2.01 1.83
C GLU A 314 -5.54 2.25 3.08
N ARG A 315 -5.54 1.31 4.04
CA ARG A 315 -6.23 1.43 5.33
C ARG A 315 -5.84 2.68 6.13
N GLN A 316 -4.66 3.22 5.87
CA GLN A 316 -4.09 4.34 6.62
C GLN A 316 -4.08 5.64 5.83
N GLY A 317 -4.56 5.62 4.59
CA GLY A 317 -4.46 6.76 3.67
C GLY A 317 -3.00 7.13 3.34
N SER A 318 -2.08 6.16 3.36
CA SER A 318 -0.68 6.35 2.97
C SER A 318 -0.41 5.86 1.54
N ASP A 319 0.57 6.47 0.87
CA ASP A 319 1.00 6.06 -0.48
C ASP A 319 1.67 4.69 -0.47
N TRP A 320 1.33 3.85 -1.45
CA TRP A 320 1.88 2.52 -1.71
C TRP A 320 2.74 2.44 -3.00
N SER A 321 3.01 3.59 -3.64
CA SER A 321 3.81 3.67 -4.86
C SER A 321 5.25 3.15 -4.72
N ASP A 322 5.77 3.19 -3.49
CA ASP A 322 7.05 2.59 -3.10
C ASP A 322 7.06 1.07 -3.29
N VAL A 323 5.96 0.38 -2.98
CA VAL A 323 5.83 -1.08 -3.17
C VAL A 323 5.94 -1.41 -4.66
N ILE A 324 5.23 -0.67 -5.52
CA ILE A 324 5.29 -0.88 -6.98
C ILE A 324 6.72 -0.65 -7.51
N ARG A 325 7.38 0.42 -7.07
CA ARG A 325 8.77 0.69 -7.44
C ARG A 325 9.72 -0.40 -6.91
N ALA A 326 9.51 -0.90 -5.70
CA ALA A 326 10.29 -2.01 -5.15
C ALA A 326 10.12 -3.29 -5.98
N LEU A 327 8.89 -3.58 -6.44
CA LEU A 327 8.59 -4.72 -7.31
C LEU A 327 9.36 -4.66 -8.63
N THR A 328 9.43 -3.49 -9.28
CA THR A 328 10.20 -3.35 -10.54
C THR A 328 11.68 -3.70 -10.40
N ALA A 329 12.24 -3.57 -9.19
CA ALA A 329 13.64 -3.87 -8.94
C ALA A 329 13.90 -5.34 -8.53
N ILE A 330 12.86 -6.08 -8.13
CA ILE A 330 12.99 -7.41 -7.53
C ILE A 330 12.43 -8.52 -8.43
N VAL A 331 11.38 -8.23 -9.20
CA VAL A 331 10.68 -9.21 -10.03
C VAL A 331 11.44 -9.45 -11.34
N ASP A 332 11.79 -10.71 -11.60
CA ASP A 332 12.48 -11.13 -12.81
C ASP A 332 11.54 -11.08 -14.03
N LEU A 333 12.06 -10.65 -15.18
CA LEU A 333 11.30 -10.53 -16.43
C LEU A 333 10.55 -11.81 -16.83
N SER A 334 11.09 -12.99 -16.53
CA SER A 334 10.47 -14.28 -16.88
C SER A 334 9.24 -14.63 -16.05
N SER A 335 9.10 -14.08 -14.84
CA SER A 335 7.99 -14.38 -13.91
C SER A 335 7.00 -13.22 -13.75
N GLN A 336 7.19 -12.11 -14.48
CA GLN A 336 6.36 -10.91 -14.35
C GLN A 336 4.87 -11.19 -14.52
N ASN A 337 4.46 -11.92 -15.56
CA ASN A 337 3.04 -12.14 -15.85
C ASN A 337 2.34 -12.97 -14.77
N SER A 338 2.95 -14.08 -14.32
CA SER A 338 2.39 -14.90 -13.25
C SER A 338 2.35 -14.12 -11.94
N PHE A 339 3.45 -13.44 -11.60
CA PHE A 339 3.55 -12.64 -10.39
C PHE A 339 2.48 -11.53 -10.31
N VAL A 340 2.28 -10.80 -11.42
CA VAL A 340 1.28 -9.71 -11.48
C VAL A 340 -0.13 -10.27 -11.29
N ASN A 341 -0.46 -11.40 -11.92
CA ASN A 341 -1.77 -12.03 -11.76
C ASN A 341 -1.99 -12.51 -10.31
N ASP A 342 -0.98 -13.11 -9.68
CA ASP A 342 -1.06 -13.57 -8.28
C ASP A 342 -1.24 -12.39 -7.31
N LEU A 343 -0.50 -11.30 -7.53
CA LEU A 343 -0.61 -10.07 -6.74
C LEU A 343 -2.00 -9.45 -6.86
N LEU A 344 -2.51 -9.29 -8.09
CA LEU A 344 -3.83 -8.73 -8.35
C LEU A 344 -4.95 -9.60 -7.78
N TRP A 345 -4.84 -10.92 -7.90
CA TRP A 345 -5.74 -11.87 -7.28
C TRP A 345 -5.76 -11.70 -5.76
N ARG A 346 -4.59 -11.57 -5.14
CA ARG A 346 -4.51 -11.40 -3.69
C ARG A 346 -5.09 -10.07 -3.24
N ILE A 347 -4.84 -8.98 -3.96
CA ILE A 347 -5.44 -7.67 -3.67
C ILE A 347 -6.96 -7.75 -3.75
N TYR A 348 -7.48 -8.35 -4.82
CA TYR A 348 -8.93 -8.52 -5.01
C TYR A 348 -9.57 -9.23 -3.81
N ILE A 349 -9.02 -10.37 -3.38
CA ILE A 349 -9.53 -11.11 -2.21
C ILE A 349 -9.47 -10.23 -0.95
N LEU A 350 -8.30 -9.66 -0.63
CA LEU A 350 -8.10 -8.92 0.60
C LEU A 350 -8.97 -7.65 0.69
N SER A 351 -9.19 -6.95 -0.42
CA SER A 351 -10.09 -5.81 -0.45
C SER A 351 -11.56 -6.19 -0.34
N GLY A 352 -11.95 -7.40 -0.79
CA GLY A 352 -13.32 -7.88 -0.64
C GLY A 352 -13.69 -8.25 0.79
N GLU A 353 -12.69 -8.55 1.63
CA GLU A 353 -12.87 -8.82 3.07
C GLU A 353 -13.04 -7.53 3.90
N ASP A 354 -12.71 -6.36 3.35
CA ASP A 354 -12.69 -5.10 4.07
C ASP A 354 -13.72 -4.10 3.53
N SER A 355 -14.78 -3.87 4.32
CA SER A 355 -15.85 -2.93 3.94
C SER A 355 -15.39 -1.47 3.78
N ALA A 356 -14.25 -1.08 4.35
CA ALA A 356 -13.75 0.29 4.26
C ALA A 356 -13.02 0.58 2.94
N ILE A 357 -12.69 -0.47 2.16
CA ILE A 357 -11.93 -0.35 0.91
C ILE A 357 -12.87 -0.64 -0.26
N ASP A 358 -12.97 0.30 -1.21
CA ASP A 358 -13.61 0.01 -2.49
C ASP A 358 -12.71 -0.95 -3.30
N GLN A 359 -13.15 -2.21 -3.38
CA GLN A 359 -12.46 -3.29 -4.08
C GLN A 359 -12.18 -2.97 -5.55
N MET A 360 -13.10 -2.29 -6.26
CA MET A 360 -12.91 -1.96 -7.67
C MET A 360 -11.93 -0.81 -7.86
N ASP A 361 -11.99 0.20 -7.00
CA ASP A 361 -11.07 1.34 -7.04
C ASP A 361 -9.62 0.91 -6.75
N ILE A 362 -9.38 0.18 -5.66
CA ILE A 362 -8.03 -0.27 -5.31
C ILE A 362 -7.46 -1.23 -6.36
N LEU A 363 -8.26 -2.17 -6.85
CA LEU A 363 -7.84 -3.10 -7.90
C LEU A 363 -7.47 -2.33 -9.18
N GLY A 364 -8.32 -1.40 -9.62
CA GLY A 364 -8.08 -0.60 -10.82
C GLY A 364 -6.83 0.27 -10.71
N ARG A 365 -6.63 0.97 -9.57
CA ARG A 365 -5.42 1.77 -9.33
C ARG A 365 -4.16 0.91 -9.36
N VAL A 366 -4.19 -0.26 -8.73
CA VAL A 366 -3.02 -1.15 -8.71
C VAL A 366 -2.76 -1.78 -10.08
N GLN A 367 -3.80 -2.18 -10.82
CA GLN A 367 -3.67 -2.66 -12.21
C GLN A 367 -2.97 -1.63 -13.09
N VAL A 368 -3.42 -0.36 -13.07
CA VAL A 368 -2.78 0.72 -13.81
C VAL A 368 -1.32 0.91 -13.39
N ALA A 369 -1.05 0.91 -12.08
CA ALA A 369 0.32 1.09 -11.57
C ALA A 369 1.26 -0.05 -11.99
N LEU A 370 0.84 -1.30 -11.86
CA LEU A 370 1.62 -2.48 -12.25
C LEU A 370 1.83 -2.54 -13.76
N PHE A 371 0.77 -2.38 -14.56
CA PHE A 371 0.88 -2.42 -16.01
C PHE A 371 1.72 -1.27 -16.56
N SER A 372 1.66 -0.09 -15.93
CA SER A 372 2.55 1.03 -16.28
C SER A 372 4.00 0.71 -15.94
N ALA A 373 4.25 0.19 -14.73
CA ALA A 373 5.58 -0.11 -14.24
C ALA A 373 6.27 -1.23 -15.05
N PHE A 374 5.53 -2.27 -15.43
CA PHE A 374 6.03 -3.41 -16.21
C PHE A 374 5.85 -3.24 -17.73
N ARG A 375 5.32 -2.10 -18.20
CA ARG A 375 5.03 -1.83 -19.62
C ARG A 375 4.15 -2.90 -20.27
N ASP A 376 3.16 -3.35 -19.52
CA ASP A 376 2.17 -4.32 -19.96
C ASP A 376 1.21 -3.69 -20.98
N SER A 377 0.83 -4.47 -21.98
CA SER A 377 -0.09 -4.08 -23.03
C SER A 377 -1.49 -3.75 -22.48
N ARG A 378 -1.91 -4.41 -21.39
CA ARG A 378 -3.22 -4.21 -20.74
C ARG A 378 -3.43 -2.82 -20.13
N LEU A 379 -2.39 -1.98 -20.06
CA LEU A 379 -2.44 -0.65 -19.43
C LEU A 379 -3.56 0.26 -19.96
N ALA A 380 -3.77 0.29 -21.28
CA ALA A 380 -4.80 1.15 -21.86
C ALA A 380 -6.20 0.74 -21.37
N LEU A 381 -6.49 -0.57 -21.42
CA LEU A 381 -7.76 -1.12 -20.98
C LEU A 381 -7.98 -0.91 -19.48
N SER A 382 -6.96 -1.13 -18.64
CA SER A 382 -7.09 -0.92 -17.19
C SER A 382 -7.32 0.55 -16.83
N ALA A 383 -6.63 1.47 -17.53
CA ALA A 383 -6.81 2.90 -17.33
C ALA A 383 -8.22 3.36 -17.73
N ASP A 384 -8.74 2.82 -18.82
CA ASP A 384 -10.10 3.12 -19.29
C ASP A 384 -11.16 2.60 -18.32
N ILE A 385 -11.01 1.36 -17.81
CA ILE A 385 -11.89 0.78 -16.78
C ILE A 385 -11.89 1.64 -15.50
N LEU A 386 -10.70 1.99 -14.99
CA LEU A 386 -10.58 2.82 -13.79
C LEU A 386 -11.23 4.19 -13.99
N ARG A 387 -11.04 4.82 -15.16
CA ARG A 387 -11.65 6.12 -15.47
C ARG A 387 -13.17 6.04 -15.59
N LEU A 388 -13.72 4.95 -16.14
CA LEU A 388 -15.17 4.71 -16.13
C LEU A 388 -15.70 4.58 -14.69
N HIS A 389 -14.99 3.86 -13.82
CA HIS A 389 -15.36 3.73 -12.41
C HIS A 389 -15.37 5.09 -11.70
N VAL A 390 -14.28 5.85 -11.83
CA VAL A 390 -14.15 7.20 -11.26
C VAL A 390 -15.21 8.16 -11.83
N ALA A 391 -15.54 8.06 -13.12
CA ALA A 391 -16.59 8.87 -13.74
C ALA A 391 -17.97 8.57 -13.14
N SER A 392 -18.30 7.29 -12.92
CA SER A 392 -19.54 6.87 -12.27
C SER A 392 -19.63 7.41 -10.83
N GLU A 393 -18.55 7.29 -10.05
CA GLU A 393 -18.52 7.78 -8.67
C GLU A 393 -18.60 9.32 -8.61
N LEU A 394 -17.97 10.03 -9.55
CA LEU A 394 -18.06 11.49 -9.65
C LEU A 394 -19.50 11.94 -9.97
N LEU A 395 -20.22 11.21 -10.83
CA LEU A 395 -21.63 11.47 -11.12
C LEU A 395 -22.49 11.30 -9.86
N ASP A 396 -22.25 10.26 -9.06
CA ASP A 396 -22.99 10.02 -7.82
C ASP A 396 -22.68 11.06 -6.73
N GLN A 397 -21.43 11.50 -6.63
CA GLN A 397 -21.04 12.59 -5.72
C GLN A 397 -21.67 13.93 -6.10
N CYS A 398 -21.90 14.16 -7.40
CA CYS A 398 -22.59 15.36 -7.90
C CYS A 398 -24.12 15.22 -7.85
N ALA A 399 -24.64 14.01 -7.64
CA ALA A 399 -26.07 13.75 -7.54
C ALA A 399 -26.59 14.12 -6.14
N THR A 400 -27.75 14.74 -6.10
CA THR A 400 -28.47 15.13 -4.89
C THR A 400 -29.89 14.58 -4.97
N PHE A 401 -30.27 13.83 -3.94
CA PHE A 401 -31.58 13.21 -3.84
C PHE A 401 -32.52 14.17 -3.12
N GLU A 402 -33.51 14.70 -3.83
CA GLU A 402 -34.58 15.50 -3.22
C GLU A 402 -35.54 14.60 -2.42
N GLU A 403 -36.24 15.17 -1.44
CA GLU A 403 -37.22 14.45 -0.58
C GLU A 403 -38.32 13.73 -1.39
N ASP A 404 -38.62 14.22 -2.59
CA ASP A 404 -39.57 13.64 -3.54
C ASP A 404 -39.03 12.40 -4.30
N GLY A 405 -37.79 11.97 -4.00
CA GLY A 405 -37.11 10.86 -4.69
C GLY A 405 -36.58 11.23 -6.09
N LYS A 406 -36.61 12.51 -6.45
CA LYS A 406 -36.03 13.00 -7.72
C LYS A 406 -34.52 13.16 -7.58
N ILE A 407 -33.81 12.70 -8.60
CA ILE A 407 -32.37 12.89 -8.71
C ILE A 407 -32.11 14.24 -9.38
N THR A 408 -31.40 15.11 -8.70
CA THR A 408 -30.95 16.40 -9.20
C THR A 408 -29.43 16.46 -9.13
N PHE A 409 -28.80 17.36 -9.90
CA PHE A 409 -27.34 17.48 -9.92
C PHE A 409 -26.91 18.86 -9.44
N ASP A 410 -25.72 18.94 -8.82
CA ASP A 410 -25.11 20.22 -8.48
C ASP A 410 -24.96 21.10 -9.74
N LEU A 411 -25.51 22.31 -9.67
CA LEU A 411 -25.59 23.24 -10.80
C LEU A 411 -24.20 23.75 -11.23
N ASP A 412 -23.23 23.73 -10.33
CA ASP A 412 -21.88 24.20 -10.61
C ASP A 412 -21.04 23.12 -11.32
N SER A 413 -21.49 21.86 -11.30
CA SER A 413 -20.80 20.69 -11.88
C SER A 413 -21.30 20.31 -13.28
N ILE A 414 -22.33 20.97 -13.82
CA ILE A 414 -22.98 20.58 -15.07
C ILE A 414 -22.02 20.50 -16.27
N TRP A 415 -21.14 21.48 -16.46
CA TRP A 415 -20.19 21.48 -17.59
C TRP A 415 -19.11 20.38 -17.49
N PRO A 416 -18.46 20.20 -16.32
CA PRO A 416 -17.63 19.02 -16.08
C PRO A 416 -18.36 17.70 -16.36
N LEU A 417 -19.60 17.56 -15.87
CA LEU A 417 -20.40 16.34 -16.07
C LEU A 417 -20.70 16.06 -17.55
N ILE A 418 -21.05 17.09 -18.34
CA ILE A 418 -21.24 16.94 -19.80
C ILE A 418 -19.96 16.41 -20.45
N SER A 419 -18.79 16.94 -20.06
CA SER A 419 -17.50 16.54 -20.63
C SER A 419 -17.11 15.11 -20.24
N VAL A 420 -17.35 14.73 -18.98
CA VAL A 420 -17.13 13.37 -18.47
C VAL A 420 -18.04 12.38 -19.20
N LEU A 421 -19.33 12.69 -19.33
CA LEU A 421 -20.31 11.83 -20.01
C LEU A 421 -20.03 11.70 -21.51
N ASP A 422 -19.60 12.76 -22.19
CA ASP A 422 -19.16 12.71 -23.59
C ASP A 422 -17.98 11.74 -23.77
N TRP A 423 -17.00 11.80 -22.87
CA TRP A 423 -15.86 10.88 -22.87
C TRP A 423 -16.27 9.43 -22.56
N CYS A 424 -17.15 9.22 -21.58
CA CYS A 424 -17.68 7.88 -21.26
C CYS A 424 -18.39 7.27 -22.47
N LEU A 425 -19.23 8.06 -23.16
CA LEU A 425 -19.93 7.60 -24.36
C LEU A 425 -19.00 7.32 -25.53
N PHE A 426 -17.95 8.12 -25.73
CA PHE A 426 -16.91 7.81 -26.72
C PHE A 426 -16.31 6.43 -26.47
N LEU A 427 -15.96 6.13 -25.22
CA LEU A 427 -15.34 4.87 -24.86
C LEU A 427 -16.30 3.69 -25.00
N ILE A 428 -17.49 3.80 -24.41
CA ILE A 428 -18.54 2.77 -24.44
C ILE A 428 -18.97 2.48 -25.88
N SER A 429 -19.19 3.51 -26.70
CA SER A 429 -19.56 3.33 -28.11
C SER A 429 -18.45 2.69 -28.93
N SER A 430 -17.18 2.94 -28.59
CA SER A 430 -16.04 2.27 -29.22
C SER A 430 -16.00 0.78 -28.87
N SER A 431 -16.26 0.42 -27.61
CA SER A 431 -16.48 -0.98 -27.21
C SER A 431 -17.65 -1.63 -27.93
N MET A 432 -18.81 -0.95 -28.02
CA MET A 432 -20.00 -1.47 -28.71
C MET A 432 -19.71 -1.75 -30.19
N ARG A 433 -19.04 -0.82 -30.88
CA ARG A 433 -18.62 -0.99 -32.28
C ARG A 433 -17.67 -2.17 -32.44
N GLN A 434 -16.66 -2.30 -31.58
CA GLN A 434 -15.74 -3.44 -31.63
C GLN A 434 -16.46 -4.76 -31.42
N SER A 435 -17.42 -4.84 -30.48
CA SER A 435 -18.23 -6.05 -30.27
C SER A 435 -19.08 -6.42 -31.48
N LEU A 436 -19.70 -5.44 -32.17
CA LEU A 436 -20.47 -5.70 -33.39
C LEU A 436 -19.59 -6.10 -34.57
N ILE A 437 -18.43 -5.46 -34.74
CA ILE A 437 -17.43 -5.87 -35.75
C ILE A 437 -16.97 -7.30 -35.48
N PHE A 438 -16.69 -7.62 -34.22
CA PHE A 438 -16.27 -8.94 -33.81
C PHE A 438 -17.35 -9.99 -34.11
N ARG A 439 -18.61 -9.72 -33.77
CA ARG A 439 -19.76 -10.57 -34.13
C ARG A 439 -19.84 -10.83 -35.64
N ALA A 440 -19.69 -9.78 -36.45
CA ALA A 440 -19.72 -9.89 -37.92
C ALA A 440 -18.54 -10.70 -38.47
N SER A 441 -17.37 -10.62 -37.83
CA SER A 441 -16.20 -11.42 -38.21
C SER A 441 -16.35 -12.90 -37.84
N SER A 442 -16.93 -13.20 -36.67
CA SER A 442 -17.19 -14.57 -36.22
C SER A 442 -18.31 -15.27 -36.99
N SER A 443 -19.29 -14.53 -37.54
CA SER A 443 -20.32 -15.13 -38.39
C SER A 443 -19.78 -15.60 -39.75
N ASN A 444 -18.69 -14.97 -40.23
CA ASN A 444 -18.06 -15.30 -41.50
C ASN A 444 -17.02 -16.42 -41.37
N HIS A 445 -16.49 -16.65 -40.18
CA HIS A 445 -15.53 -17.72 -39.88
C HIS A 445 -15.96 -18.50 -38.61
N PRO A 446 -16.41 -19.76 -38.73
CA PRO A 446 -17.00 -20.52 -37.61
C PRO A 446 -16.00 -20.87 -36.50
N THR A 447 -14.69 -20.74 -36.76
CA THR A 447 -13.66 -20.71 -35.73
C THR A 447 -13.36 -19.26 -35.42
N VAL A 448 -13.78 -18.79 -34.23
CA VAL A 448 -13.32 -17.50 -33.70
C VAL A 448 -11.79 -17.51 -33.77
N PRO A 449 -11.13 -16.57 -34.47
CA PRO A 449 -9.69 -16.57 -34.56
C PRO A 449 -9.14 -16.42 -33.14
N GLN A 450 -8.45 -17.45 -32.64
CA GLN A 450 -7.87 -17.46 -31.29
C GLN A 450 -7.03 -16.19 -31.03
N ASN A 451 -6.36 -15.70 -32.08
CA ASN A 451 -5.59 -14.46 -32.09
C ASN A 451 -6.39 -13.19 -31.68
N LEU A 452 -7.69 -13.11 -31.94
CA LEU A 452 -8.52 -11.96 -31.54
C LEU A 452 -8.98 -12.04 -30.07
N ILE A 453 -9.14 -13.25 -29.54
CA ILE A 453 -9.48 -13.50 -28.13
C ILE A 453 -8.25 -13.31 -27.25
N ASP A 454 -7.09 -13.76 -27.75
CA ASP A 454 -5.80 -13.64 -27.07
C ASP A 454 -5.23 -12.21 -27.12
N HIS A 455 -5.87 -11.28 -27.84
CA HIS A 455 -5.43 -9.89 -27.85
C HIS A 455 -5.79 -9.19 -26.53
N PRO A 456 -4.78 -8.77 -25.73
CA PRO A 456 -4.95 -8.20 -24.39
C PRO A 456 -5.59 -6.80 -24.36
N HIS A 457 -6.09 -6.30 -25.50
CA HIS A 457 -6.61 -4.96 -25.70
C HIS A 457 -8.06 -4.93 -26.21
N THR A 458 -8.77 -6.06 -26.21
CA THR A 458 -10.13 -6.09 -26.72
C THR A 458 -11.05 -5.29 -25.80
N SER A 459 -11.44 -4.09 -26.22
CA SER A 459 -12.37 -3.23 -25.47
C SER A 459 -13.77 -3.86 -25.31
N ILE A 460 -14.02 -4.96 -26.03
CA ILE A 460 -15.15 -5.90 -25.83
C ILE A 460 -15.24 -6.35 -24.37
N PHE A 461 -14.09 -6.51 -23.69
CA PHE A 461 -14.03 -6.92 -22.28
C PHE A 461 -14.91 -6.05 -21.37
N ILE A 462 -14.96 -4.74 -21.63
CA ILE A 462 -15.76 -3.76 -20.86
C ILE A 462 -17.26 -4.09 -20.90
N LEU A 463 -17.76 -4.57 -22.05
CA LEU A 463 -19.17 -4.91 -22.20
C LEU A 463 -19.47 -6.37 -21.83
N PHE A 464 -18.49 -7.26 -22.02
CA PHE A 464 -18.66 -8.68 -21.81
C PHE A 464 -18.62 -9.06 -20.33
N HIS A 465 -17.65 -8.54 -19.59
CA HIS A 465 -17.44 -8.90 -18.19
C HIS A 465 -18.60 -8.41 -17.30
N PRO A 466 -19.26 -9.26 -16.49
CA PRO A 466 -20.46 -8.89 -15.72
C PRO A 466 -20.32 -7.64 -14.85
N THR A 467 -19.21 -7.52 -14.10
CA THR A 467 -18.96 -6.36 -13.22
C THR A 467 -18.80 -5.06 -14.02
N LEU A 468 -18.12 -5.12 -15.17
CA LEU A 468 -17.89 -3.95 -16.01
C LEU A 468 -19.15 -3.60 -16.81
N ARG A 469 -19.91 -4.61 -17.23
CA ARG A 469 -21.24 -4.45 -17.82
C ARG A 469 -22.19 -3.74 -16.87
N SER A 470 -22.20 -4.11 -15.59
CA SER A 470 -22.98 -3.41 -14.55
C SER A 470 -22.57 -1.94 -14.43
N LEU A 471 -21.26 -1.65 -14.42
CA LEU A 471 -20.75 -0.28 -14.44
C LEU A 471 -21.20 0.50 -15.69
N VAL A 472 -21.15 -0.11 -16.88
CA VAL A 472 -21.64 0.50 -18.13
C VAL A 472 -23.13 0.80 -18.04
N ILE A 473 -23.94 -0.15 -17.55
CA ILE A 473 -25.39 0.05 -17.36
C ILE A 473 -25.64 1.20 -16.38
N ARG A 474 -24.90 1.28 -15.28
CA ARG A 474 -24.99 2.38 -14.30
C ARG A 474 -24.69 3.73 -14.96
N ILE A 475 -23.61 3.83 -15.74
CA ILE A 475 -23.25 5.07 -16.46
C ILE A 475 -24.33 5.46 -17.49
N LEU A 476 -24.85 4.50 -18.26
CA LEU A 476 -25.94 4.76 -19.21
C LEU A 476 -27.21 5.26 -18.50
N SER A 477 -27.53 4.69 -17.32
CA SER A 477 -28.63 5.13 -16.47
C SER A 477 -28.41 6.54 -15.91
N GLN A 478 -27.22 6.83 -15.38
CA GLN A 478 -26.84 8.15 -14.89
C GLN A 478 -26.91 9.22 -15.99
N LEU A 479 -26.46 8.89 -17.21
CA LEU A 479 -26.60 9.76 -18.38
C LEU A 479 -28.07 10.03 -18.69
N HIS A 480 -28.91 8.99 -18.72
CA HIS A 480 -30.34 9.15 -18.97
C HIS A 480 -31.00 10.08 -17.92
N GLN A 481 -30.69 9.87 -16.64
CA GLN A 481 -31.16 10.72 -15.53
C GLN A 481 -30.66 12.17 -15.67
N PHE A 482 -29.39 12.36 -16.03
CA PHE A 482 -28.80 13.67 -16.25
C PHE A 482 -29.48 14.43 -17.39
N CYS A 483 -29.78 13.75 -18.51
CA CYS A 483 -30.52 14.33 -19.63
C CYS A 483 -31.95 14.74 -19.22
N LEU A 484 -32.66 13.91 -18.45
CA LEU A 484 -33.99 14.24 -17.92
C LEU A 484 -33.95 15.44 -16.96
N PHE A 485 -32.95 15.51 -16.09
CA PHE A 485 -32.74 16.64 -15.21
C PHE A 485 -32.52 17.94 -16.01
N LEU A 486 -31.61 17.95 -16.99
CA LEU A 486 -31.34 19.15 -17.80
C LEU A 486 -32.52 19.57 -18.67
N ALA A 487 -33.30 18.61 -19.18
CA ALA A 487 -34.53 18.88 -19.91
C ALA A 487 -35.58 19.62 -19.06
N THR A 488 -35.65 19.30 -17.77
CA THR A 488 -36.58 19.90 -16.80
C THR A 488 -35.99 21.09 -16.03
N LEU A 489 -34.69 21.35 -16.17
CA LEU A 489 -34.00 22.42 -15.46
C LEU A 489 -34.48 23.80 -15.91
N GLY A 490 -35.22 24.48 -15.04
CA GLY A 490 -35.70 25.86 -15.24
C GLY A 490 -34.81 26.95 -14.63
N ARG A 491 -33.69 26.59 -14.00
CA ARG A 491 -32.79 27.53 -13.30
C ARG A 491 -31.55 27.85 -14.15
N PRO A 492 -31.02 29.09 -14.09
CA PRO A 492 -29.81 29.45 -14.81
C PRO A 492 -28.59 28.76 -14.21
N ILE A 493 -27.67 28.29 -15.05
CA ILE A 493 -26.42 27.60 -14.65
C ILE A 493 -25.20 28.49 -14.96
N LEU A 494 -24.03 28.14 -14.43
CA LEU A 494 -22.79 28.87 -14.74
C LEU A 494 -22.47 28.83 -16.24
N GLN A 495 -21.84 29.88 -16.77
CA GLN A 495 -21.25 29.84 -18.10
C GLN A 495 -20.06 28.85 -18.13
N PRO A 496 -19.77 28.20 -19.28
CA PRO A 496 -18.63 27.31 -19.40
C PRO A 496 -17.32 28.07 -19.13
N GLU A 497 -16.33 27.42 -18.52
CA GLU A 497 -15.03 28.02 -18.21
C GLU A 497 -14.21 28.23 -19.50
N ALA A 498 -14.51 29.27 -20.26
CA ALA A 498 -13.64 29.73 -21.34
C ALA A 498 -12.43 30.43 -20.70
N GLY A 499 -11.25 29.80 -20.82
CA GLY A 499 -10.01 30.32 -20.27
C GLY A 499 -9.78 31.80 -20.63
N GLY A 500 -9.69 32.66 -19.60
CA GLY A 500 -8.98 33.93 -19.71
C GLY A 500 -9.76 35.24 -19.56
N THR A 501 -11.07 35.26 -19.29
CA THR A 501 -11.74 36.54 -19.01
C THR A 501 -12.29 36.61 -17.59
N GLY A 502 -11.71 37.51 -16.78
CA GLY A 502 -12.02 37.76 -15.36
C GLY A 502 -13.41 38.37 -15.09
N GLY A 503 -14.43 38.00 -15.89
CA GLY A 503 -15.82 38.24 -15.55
C GLY A 503 -16.27 37.20 -14.54
N GLY A 504 -16.77 37.61 -13.37
CA GLY A 504 -17.19 36.69 -12.32
C GLY A 504 -18.15 35.61 -12.82
N ARG A 505 -18.02 34.39 -12.28
CA ARG A 505 -18.90 33.23 -12.49
C ARG A 505 -20.37 33.64 -12.32
N ARG A 506 -21.04 34.03 -13.41
CA ARG A 506 -22.44 34.45 -13.40
C ARG A 506 -23.30 33.33 -14.00
N ARG A 507 -24.40 33.03 -13.32
CA ARG A 507 -25.41 32.11 -13.84
C ARG A 507 -26.18 32.78 -14.98
N ASP A 508 -26.30 32.09 -16.11
CA ASP A 508 -26.87 32.58 -17.36
C ASP A 508 -27.93 31.59 -17.89
N PRO A 509 -29.18 32.02 -18.15
CA PRO A 509 -30.19 31.14 -18.75
C PRO A 509 -29.80 30.63 -20.14
N MET A 510 -28.97 31.35 -20.90
CA MET A 510 -28.47 30.87 -22.20
C MET A 510 -27.55 29.66 -22.01
N ALA A 511 -26.72 29.65 -20.98
CA ALA A 511 -25.88 28.49 -20.64
C ALA A 511 -26.73 27.25 -20.36
N THR A 512 -27.89 27.40 -19.71
CA THR A 512 -28.83 26.29 -19.47
C THR A 512 -29.40 25.74 -20.77
N ILE A 513 -29.74 26.61 -21.73
CA ILE A 513 -30.27 26.18 -23.03
C ILE A 513 -29.21 25.39 -23.80
N VAL A 514 -27.97 25.90 -23.86
CA VAL A 514 -26.86 25.22 -24.54
C VAL A 514 -26.53 23.89 -23.86
N ALA A 515 -26.46 23.85 -22.53
CA ALA A 515 -26.20 22.61 -21.80
C ALA A 515 -27.29 21.55 -22.04
N ARG A 516 -28.56 21.97 -22.12
CA ARG A 516 -29.68 21.07 -22.44
C ARG A 516 -29.57 20.48 -23.83
N GLU A 517 -29.26 21.31 -24.83
CA GLU A 517 -29.09 20.87 -26.22
C GLU A 517 -27.89 19.92 -26.33
N MET A 518 -26.73 20.32 -25.77
CA MET A 518 -25.53 19.49 -25.78
C MET A 518 -25.74 18.14 -25.10
N ALA A 519 -26.34 18.10 -23.91
CA ALA A 519 -26.59 16.86 -23.19
C ALA A 519 -27.60 15.97 -23.91
N GLY A 520 -28.67 16.54 -24.48
CA GLY A 520 -29.66 15.82 -25.28
C GLY A 520 -29.04 15.19 -26.54
N ASP A 521 -28.05 15.85 -27.13
CA ASP A 521 -27.39 15.39 -28.34
C ASP A 521 -26.25 14.39 -28.08
N LEU A 522 -25.74 14.24 -26.85
CA LEU A 522 -24.58 13.38 -26.54
C LEU A 522 -24.73 11.94 -27.05
N ALA A 523 -25.86 11.30 -26.77
CA ALA A 523 -26.10 9.91 -27.20
C ALA A 523 -26.19 9.80 -28.73
N THR A 524 -26.89 10.74 -29.37
CA THR A 524 -27.06 10.76 -30.83
C THR A 524 -25.75 11.06 -31.56
N LYS A 525 -24.90 11.95 -31.00
CA LYS A 525 -23.55 12.27 -31.48
C LYS A 525 -22.69 11.01 -31.64
N TRP A 526 -22.78 10.09 -30.69
CA TRP A 526 -22.05 8.82 -30.70
C TRP A 526 -22.83 7.65 -31.33
N GLY A 527 -24.10 7.86 -31.71
CA GLY A 527 -24.96 6.83 -32.32
C GLY A 527 -25.44 5.76 -31.34
N VAL A 528 -25.45 6.07 -30.03
CA VAL A 528 -25.84 5.15 -28.96
C VAL A 528 -27.34 5.28 -28.69
N ASP A 529 -28.08 4.20 -28.89
CA ASP A 529 -29.46 4.07 -28.38
C ASP A 529 -29.41 3.65 -26.90
N LEU A 530 -29.58 4.61 -25.99
CA LEU A 530 -29.43 4.37 -24.54
C LEU A 530 -30.39 3.30 -24.01
N GLU A 531 -31.66 3.34 -24.42
CA GLU A 531 -32.67 2.40 -23.93
C GLU A 531 -32.49 1.01 -24.56
N GLY A 532 -32.25 0.95 -25.87
CA GLY A 532 -32.02 -0.31 -26.59
C GLY A 532 -30.78 -1.05 -26.07
N TRP A 533 -29.67 -0.34 -25.88
CA TRP A 533 -28.45 -0.92 -25.32
C TRP A 533 -28.58 -1.25 -23.83
N GLY A 534 -29.20 -0.39 -23.02
CA GLY A 534 -29.44 -0.67 -21.60
C GLY A 534 -30.23 -1.96 -21.39
N GLN A 535 -31.35 -2.12 -22.09
CA GLN A 535 -32.17 -3.33 -22.01
C GLN A 535 -31.48 -4.58 -22.54
N ALA A 536 -30.68 -4.45 -23.63
CA ALA A 536 -29.93 -5.58 -24.16
C ALA A 536 -28.83 -6.04 -23.19
N LEU A 537 -28.12 -5.11 -22.56
CA LEU A 537 -27.09 -5.41 -21.57
C LEU A 537 -27.67 -6.00 -20.28
N GLU A 538 -28.84 -5.53 -19.84
CA GLU A 538 -29.53 -6.03 -18.64
C GLU A 538 -30.11 -7.44 -18.83
N LYS A 539 -30.61 -7.79 -20.03
CA LYS A 539 -31.16 -9.12 -20.32
C LYS A 539 -30.12 -10.24 -20.27
N MET A 540 -28.84 -9.93 -20.26
CA MET A 540 -27.78 -10.92 -20.16
C MET A 540 -27.65 -11.40 -18.72
N GLY A 541 -27.89 -12.70 -18.52
CA GLY A 541 -27.82 -13.34 -17.21
C GLY A 541 -26.45 -13.24 -16.54
N GLU A 542 -26.45 -13.54 -15.25
CA GLU A 542 -25.22 -13.77 -14.48
C GLU A 542 -24.50 -15.02 -15.01
N LEU A 543 -23.18 -15.02 -14.92
CA LEU A 543 -22.35 -16.17 -15.27
C LEU A 543 -22.28 -17.10 -14.05
N ASP A 544 -22.56 -18.39 -14.23
CA ASP A 544 -22.66 -19.36 -13.13
C ASP A 544 -21.33 -19.63 -12.40
N GLU A 545 -20.20 -19.40 -13.07
CA GLU A 545 -18.85 -19.66 -12.53
C GLU A 545 -18.19 -18.41 -11.94
N LEU A 546 -18.47 -18.09 -10.69
CA LEU A 546 -17.91 -16.93 -9.99
C LEU A 546 -16.37 -16.89 -9.99
N SER A 547 -15.70 -18.04 -9.91
CA SER A 547 -14.23 -18.10 -9.90
C SER A 547 -13.59 -17.70 -11.24
N SER A 548 -14.18 -18.10 -12.37
CA SER A 548 -13.69 -17.74 -13.70
C SER A 548 -13.94 -16.26 -14.00
N VAL A 549 -15.08 -15.72 -13.56
CA VAL A 549 -15.37 -14.28 -13.62
C VAL A 549 -14.34 -13.47 -12.82
N GLN A 550 -14.06 -13.85 -11.58
CA GLN A 550 -13.08 -13.14 -10.75
C GLN A 550 -11.67 -13.19 -11.37
N THR A 551 -11.27 -14.36 -11.88
CA THR A 551 -9.96 -14.53 -12.55
C THR A 551 -9.88 -13.69 -13.83
N SER A 552 -10.98 -13.59 -14.56
CA SER A 552 -11.11 -12.76 -15.76
C SER A 552 -10.93 -11.27 -15.44
N LEU A 553 -11.53 -10.79 -14.35
CA LEU A 553 -11.39 -9.40 -13.88
C LEU A 553 -9.95 -9.06 -13.47
N THR A 554 -9.29 -9.93 -12.71
CA THR A 554 -7.93 -9.66 -12.20
C THR A 554 -6.89 -9.73 -13.31
N SER A 555 -7.03 -10.69 -14.23
CA SER A 555 -6.14 -10.85 -15.38
C SER A 555 -6.45 -9.92 -16.57
N LEU A 556 -7.60 -9.24 -16.55
CA LEU A 556 -8.16 -8.48 -17.68
C LEU A 556 -8.13 -9.30 -18.99
N SER A 557 -8.61 -10.54 -18.92
CA SER A 557 -8.64 -11.45 -20.05
C SER A 557 -10.02 -12.08 -20.24
N VAL A 558 -10.43 -12.23 -21.49
CA VAL A 558 -11.65 -12.93 -21.89
C VAL A 558 -11.50 -14.44 -21.76
N THR A 559 -10.27 -14.98 -21.80
CA THR A 559 -10.00 -16.44 -21.84
C THR A 559 -10.76 -17.25 -20.78
N PRO A 560 -10.82 -16.84 -19.49
CA PRO A 560 -11.49 -17.64 -18.46
C PRO A 560 -13.00 -17.79 -18.66
N ILE A 561 -13.63 -16.85 -19.37
CA ILE A 561 -15.09 -16.79 -19.61
C ILE A 561 -15.42 -16.89 -21.10
N GLN A 562 -14.48 -17.33 -21.93
CA GLN A 562 -14.58 -17.33 -23.39
C GLN A 562 -15.78 -18.14 -23.91
N GLU A 563 -16.18 -19.20 -23.22
CA GLU A 563 -17.29 -20.06 -23.62
C GLU A 563 -18.63 -19.32 -23.72
N HIS A 564 -18.79 -18.22 -22.97
CA HIS A 564 -20.00 -17.40 -22.97
C HIS A 564 -20.00 -16.32 -24.06
N LEU A 565 -18.86 -16.10 -24.74
CA LEU A 565 -18.70 -15.04 -25.73
C LEU A 565 -19.67 -15.17 -26.91
N PRO A 566 -19.91 -16.35 -27.52
CA PRO A 566 -20.86 -16.47 -28.63
C PRO A 566 -22.29 -16.06 -28.23
N ALA A 567 -22.77 -16.53 -27.08
CA ALA A 567 -24.10 -16.19 -26.58
C ALA A 567 -24.23 -14.69 -26.28
N PHE A 568 -23.18 -14.07 -25.73
CA PHE A 568 -23.12 -12.62 -25.54
C PHE A 568 -23.25 -11.87 -26.87
N LEU A 569 -22.48 -12.26 -27.90
CA LEU A 569 -22.49 -11.56 -29.19
C LEU A 569 -23.85 -11.65 -29.88
N GLU A 570 -24.53 -12.78 -29.78
CA GLU A 570 -25.88 -12.95 -30.34
C GLU A 570 -26.93 -12.08 -29.64
N ALA A 571 -26.75 -11.77 -28.36
CA ALA A 571 -27.67 -10.97 -27.56
C ALA A 571 -27.49 -9.44 -27.74
N LEU A 572 -26.44 -8.99 -28.44
CA LEU A 572 -26.16 -7.57 -28.64
C LEU A 572 -27.24 -6.86 -29.46
N HIS A 573 -27.49 -5.59 -29.13
CA HIS A 573 -28.43 -4.75 -29.86
C HIS A 573 -27.86 -4.35 -31.24
N ASP A 574 -28.63 -4.58 -32.30
CA ASP A 574 -28.27 -4.20 -33.66
C ASP A 574 -28.53 -2.70 -33.88
N SER A 575 -27.52 -1.87 -33.66
CA SER A 575 -27.60 -0.43 -33.96
C SER A 575 -26.68 -0.03 -35.12
N SER A 576 -27.29 0.26 -36.27
CA SER A 576 -26.59 0.85 -37.41
C SER A 576 -26.15 2.31 -37.15
N LEU A 577 -26.78 2.99 -36.19
CA LEU A 577 -26.50 4.37 -35.81
C LEU A 577 -25.07 4.55 -35.26
N LEU A 578 -24.51 3.51 -34.63
CA LEU A 578 -23.13 3.51 -34.13
C LEU A 578 -22.10 3.74 -35.25
N PHE A 579 -22.41 3.34 -36.49
CA PHE A 579 -21.50 3.44 -37.63
C PHE A 579 -21.80 4.63 -38.53
N THR A 580 -23.01 5.20 -38.46
CA THR A 580 -23.44 6.33 -39.30
C THR A 580 -23.37 7.68 -38.58
N SER A 581 -23.04 7.71 -37.29
CA SER A 581 -22.93 8.94 -36.51
C SER A 581 -21.77 9.84 -36.98
N ALA A 582 -21.96 11.16 -36.89
CA ALA A 582 -20.97 12.14 -37.33
C ALA A 582 -19.63 11.99 -36.60
N ALA A 583 -19.65 11.61 -35.31
CA ALA A 583 -18.44 11.36 -34.54
C ALA A 583 -17.73 10.06 -34.96
N ALA A 584 -18.46 9.02 -35.39
CA ALA A 584 -17.87 7.80 -35.93
C ALA A 584 -17.08 8.05 -37.22
N VAL A 585 -17.64 8.85 -38.12
CA VAL A 585 -16.99 9.24 -39.39
C VAL A 585 -15.70 10.03 -39.12
N ASN A 586 -15.71 10.95 -38.16
CA ASN A 586 -14.53 11.76 -37.82
C ASN A 586 -13.47 10.99 -37.01
N SER A 587 -13.86 9.96 -36.25
CA SER A 587 -12.93 9.14 -35.47
C SER A 587 -12.05 8.19 -36.31
N ARG A 588 -12.39 7.99 -37.60
CA ARG A 588 -11.59 7.19 -38.54
C ARG A 588 -10.24 7.80 -38.91
N ASP A 589 -10.04 9.09 -38.63
CA ASP A 589 -8.77 9.80 -38.89
C ASP A 589 -7.73 9.64 -37.76
N ALA A 590 -8.03 8.88 -36.69
CA ALA A 590 -7.05 8.47 -35.68
C ALA A 590 -6.39 7.13 -36.08
N PRO A 591 -5.10 6.90 -35.80
CA PRO A 591 -4.35 5.75 -36.31
C PRO A 591 -4.71 4.47 -35.52
N MET A 592 -5.87 3.89 -35.81
CA MET A 592 -6.13 2.48 -35.59
C MET A 592 -6.74 1.91 -36.87
N ALA A 593 -5.86 1.51 -37.78
CA ALA A 593 -6.21 0.74 -38.95
C ALA A 593 -6.69 -0.64 -38.51
N PHE A 594 -8.01 -0.80 -38.41
CA PHE A 594 -8.64 -2.07 -38.74
C PHE A 594 -9.30 -1.87 -40.10
N ASP A 595 -8.74 -2.51 -41.12
CA ASP A 595 -9.34 -2.66 -42.45
C ASP A 595 -10.68 -3.39 -42.30
N ALA A 596 -11.73 -2.61 -42.03
CA ALA A 596 -13.09 -3.03 -42.27
C ALA A 596 -13.27 -2.97 -43.79
N LEU A 597 -13.06 -4.12 -44.45
CA LEU A 597 -13.54 -4.48 -45.79
C LEU A 597 -13.94 -3.27 -46.65
N GLU A 598 -13.07 -2.86 -47.57
CA GLU A 598 -13.46 -2.01 -48.69
C GLU A 598 -14.68 -2.63 -49.38
N TRP A 599 -15.87 -2.13 -49.08
CA TRP A 599 -17.01 -2.25 -49.97
C TRP A 599 -16.73 -1.32 -51.16
N THR A 600 -15.81 -1.70 -52.02
CA THR A 600 -15.83 -1.22 -53.41
C THR A 600 -17.16 -1.67 -53.98
N LEU A 601 -18.08 -0.73 -54.13
CA LEU A 601 -19.24 -0.88 -55.01
C LEU A 601 -18.70 -1.43 -56.33
N LEU A 602 -19.03 -2.69 -56.62
CA LEU A 602 -18.80 -3.27 -57.94
C LEU A 602 -19.27 -2.25 -58.98
N PRO A 603 -18.44 -1.85 -59.96
CA PRO A 603 -18.87 -0.95 -61.01
C PRO A 603 -20.11 -1.56 -61.68
N PRO A 604 -21.13 -0.76 -62.00
CA PRO A 604 -22.26 -1.28 -62.74
C PRO A 604 -21.75 -1.71 -64.11
N ASP A 605 -21.82 -3.01 -64.40
CA ASP A 605 -21.58 -3.56 -65.73
C ASP A 605 -22.60 -2.97 -66.70
N ARG A 606 -22.23 -1.84 -67.32
CA ARG A 606 -22.81 -1.39 -68.57
C ARG A 606 -22.08 -2.14 -69.67
N GLY A 607 -22.81 -3.06 -70.28
CA GLY A 607 -22.33 -3.79 -71.44
C GLY A 607 -21.97 -2.88 -72.62
N THR A 608 -21.14 -3.46 -73.47
CA THR A 608 -20.84 -3.17 -74.89
C THR A 608 -19.86 -2.04 -75.21
N GLY A 609 -18.75 -2.40 -75.88
CA GLY A 609 -17.86 -1.46 -76.58
C GLY A 609 -16.43 -1.97 -76.78
N GLU A 610 -16.27 -2.94 -77.67
CA GLU A 610 -15.12 -3.28 -78.53
C GLU A 610 -13.68 -2.75 -78.27
N GLU A 611 -12.76 -3.72 -78.35
CA GLU A 611 -11.45 -3.70 -79.02
C GLU A 611 -10.35 -2.68 -78.61
N HIS A 612 -9.23 -3.19 -78.06
CA HIS A 612 -7.99 -3.35 -78.86
C HIS A 612 -6.86 -4.10 -78.11
N LYS A 613 -6.07 -4.79 -78.94
CA LYS A 613 -4.96 -5.71 -78.66
C LYS A 613 -3.67 -5.02 -78.18
N GLY A 614 -2.81 -5.79 -77.53
CA GLY A 614 -1.34 -5.62 -77.55
C GLY A 614 -0.67 -6.00 -76.23
N THR A 615 -0.26 -7.26 -76.03
CA THR A 615 1.13 -7.76 -76.18
C THR A 615 2.21 -6.93 -75.48
N GLY A 616 2.90 -7.51 -74.50
CA GLY A 616 4.13 -6.92 -73.98
C GLY A 616 4.71 -7.64 -72.77
N ARG A 617 5.71 -8.47 -73.03
CA ARG A 617 6.48 -9.28 -72.09
C ARG A 617 7.46 -8.42 -71.28
N ALA A 618 7.77 -8.93 -70.08
CA ALA A 618 9.12 -9.06 -69.51
C ALA A 618 9.70 -7.95 -68.60
N ASP A 619 10.31 -8.49 -67.54
CA ASP A 619 11.50 -8.04 -66.81
C ASP A 619 11.37 -7.13 -65.56
N GLN A 620 11.54 -7.80 -64.41
CA GLN A 620 12.24 -7.42 -63.17
C GLN A 620 13.57 -6.64 -63.42
N PRO A 621 14.30 -6.14 -62.37
CA PRO A 621 14.04 -6.13 -60.93
C PRO A 621 14.41 -4.80 -60.18
N LEU A 622 14.06 -4.80 -58.89
CA LEU A 622 14.79 -4.30 -57.69
C LEU A 622 15.66 -3.03 -57.80
N GLU A 623 15.30 -2.03 -56.99
CA GLU A 623 16.09 -1.66 -55.79
C GLU A 623 15.17 -1.61 -54.56
#